data_AF-A0A2D9CFN2-F1
#
_entry.id   AF-A0A2D9CFN2-F1
#
_cell.length_a   1.000
_cell.length_b   1.000
_cell.length_c   1.000
_cell.angle_alpha   90.00
_cell.angle_beta   90.00
_cell.angle_gamma   90.00
#
_symmetry.space_group_name_H-M   'P 1'
#
loop_
_entity.id
_entity.type
_entity.pdbx_description
1 polymer ?
#
loop_
_entity_poly.entity_id
_entity_poly.type
_entity_poly.pdbx_seq_one_letter_code
_entity_poly.pdbx_strand_id
1 'polypeptide(L)'
;MTKAAELAKMGEVLTNSQIGGRRNIVINGGMICSQRATSATGLGDGTVGYVALDRFRLEHAGSPTARYTMTQDSNAPEGFANSMKLEVTTADTSFASDDHQYIDQFIEAQNLQQLAYGTASAERITLSFYVKCSTAQTFALDLVNEDNSRYFNTTYTVSSADTWERKIITFPADTASGFNNDNGRGLRVRWTLVAGSDLTDGSVSTAWSGTQHIATNHENTWVGATSRTWQLTGVQLEVGSQATPFEHLSFGETLALAQRYYTLIASGDAKTLANMQQYSATILYGVYPLPVEMRAVATLEQVTGTNYYIHFRNGTGDSFNELESDTSTARAIELHVDGAISGTAGHAGWIRTTNASAHVAVSAEL
;
A
#
# COMPACT_ATOMS: atom_id res chain seq x y z
N MET A 1 -36.72 22.24 3.57
CA MET A 1 -35.47 22.96 3.21
C MET A 1 -35.85 24.17 2.38
N THR A 2 -35.20 25.31 2.59
CA THR A 2 -35.45 26.51 1.77
C THR A 2 -34.76 26.34 0.41
N LYS A 3 -35.36 26.89 -0.65
CA LYS A 3 -34.80 26.88 -2.01
C LYS A 3 -33.36 27.43 -2.07
N ALA A 4 -33.04 28.36 -1.17
CA ALA A 4 -31.69 28.90 -1.00
C ALA A 4 -30.68 27.88 -0.43
N ALA A 5 -31.11 26.98 0.47
CA ALA A 5 -30.27 25.90 0.98
C ALA A 5 -29.99 24.82 -0.08
N GLU A 6 -30.98 24.54 -0.95
CA GLU A 6 -30.78 23.63 -2.09
C GLU A 6 -29.85 24.23 -3.14
N LEU A 7 -30.01 25.52 -3.48
CA LEU A 7 -29.10 26.21 -4.40
C LEU A 7 -27.67 26.35 -3.85
N ALA A 8 -27.51 26.60 -2.55
CA ALA A 8 -26.19 26.61 -1.92
C ALA A 8 -25.52 25.22 -2.01
N LYS A 9 -26.30 24.16 -1.73
CA LYS A 9 -25.83 22.77 -1.85
C LYS A 9 -25.50 22.37 -3.29
N MET A 10 -26.24 22.88 -4.28
CA MET A 10 -25.94 22.68 -5.71
C MET A 10 -24.70 23.45 -6.15
N GLY A 11 -24.50 24.69 -5.69
CA GLY A 11 -23.29 25.46 -5.94
C GLY A 11 -22.03 24.82 -5.36
N GLU A 12 -22.16 24.18 -4.20
CA GLU A 12 -21.10 23.42 -3.53
C GLU A 12 -20.76 22.12 -4.29
N VAL A 13 -21.76 21.38 -4.77
CA VAL A 13 -21.57 20.19 -5.62
C VAL A 13 -20.90 20.54 -6.96
N LEU A 14 -21.25 21.67 -7.56
CA LEU A 14 -20.70 22.12 -8.85
C LEU A 14 -19.26 22.66 -8.76
N THR A 15 -18.83 23.11 -7.57
CA THR A 15 -17.47 23.64 -7.36
C THR A 15 -16.50 22.59 -6.80
N ASN A 16 -16.99 21.58 -6.07
CA ASN A 16 -16.17 20.47 -5.53
C ASN A 16 -16.25 19.17 -6.32
N SER A 17 -17.14 19.03 -7.31
CA SER A 17 -17.08 17.88 -8.21
C SER A 17 -16.03 18.15 -9.28
N GLN A 18 -14.80 17.71 -9.03
CA GLN A 18 -13.80 17.61 -10.09
C GLN A 18 -14.40 16.79 -11.25
N ILE A 19 -14.72 17.47 -12.36
CA ILE A 19 -15.16 16.82 -13.60
C ILE A 19 -13.90 16.40 -14.36
N GLY A 20 -13.38 15.22 -14.01
CA GLY A 20 -12.24 14.58 -14.68
C GLY A 20 -10.92 14.61 -13.88
N GLY A 21 -10.13 13.54 -13.99
CA GLY A 21 -8.98 13.28 -13.12
C GLY A 21 -9.39 12.53 -11.84
N ARG A 22 -8.40 12.13 -11.03
CA ARG A 22 -8.64 11.39 -9.77
C ARG A 22 -8.70 12.37 -8.62
N ARG A 23 -9.78 12.31 -7.82
CA ARG A 23 -9.89 13.07 -6.57
C ARG A 23 -9.10 12.41 -5.45
N ASN A 24 -9.17 11.09 -5.38
CA ASN A 24 -8.51 10.34 -4.32
C ASN A 24 -7.01 10.21 -4.60
N ILE A 25 -6.21 10.81 -3.73
CA ILE A 25 -4.75 10.74 -3.77
C ILE A 25 -4.25 9.36 -3.30
N VAL A 26 -5.01 8.71 -2.42
CA VAL A 26 -4.71 7.36 -1.93
C VAL A 26 -5.01 6.33 -3.02
N ILE A 27 -4.08 5.42 -3.24
CA ILE A 27 -4.23 4.31 -4.18
C ILE A 27 -4.78 3.10 -3.43
N ASN A 28 -5.68 2.35 -4.08
CA ASN A 28 -6.28 1.13 -3.55
C ASN A 28 -7.06 1.35 -2.23
N GLY A 29 -7.57 2.56 -1.98
CA GLY A 29 -8.29 2.88 -0.73
C GLY A 29 -9.56 2.05 -0.48
N GLY A 30 -10.15 1.48 -1.54
CA GLY A 30 -11.28 0.54 -1.46
C GLY A 30 -10.88 -0.92 -1.29
N MET A 31 -9.58 -1.21 -1.14
CA MET A 31 -9.04 -2.55 -0.86
C MET A 31 -9.36 -3.59 -1.94
N ILE A 32 -9.41 -3.20 -3.23
CA ILE A 32 -9.82 -4.09 -4.33
C ILE A 32 -8.64 -4.78 -5.04
N CYS A 33 -7.41 -4.30 -4.87
CA CYS A 33 -6.20 -4.89 -5.43
C CYS A 33 -5.33 -5.54 -4.34
N SER A 34 -4.90 -6.78 -4.58
CA SER A 34 -4.08 -7.59 -3.67
C SER A 34 -3.19 -8.52 -4.49
N GLN A 35 -2.31 -7.95 -5.32
CA GLN A 35 -1.49 -8.73 -6.26
C GLN A 35 -0.51 -9.68 -5.56
N ARG A 36 -0.04 -9.34 -4.35
CA ARG A 36 0.95 -10.13 -3.61
C ARG A 36 0.33 -11.38 -2.98
N ALA A 37 -0.68 -11.16 -2.17
CA ALA A 37 -1.44 -12.21 -1.49
C ALA A 37 -2.78 -11.64 -1.02
N THR A 38 -3.80 -12.47 -0.90
CA THR A 38 -5.06 -12.10 -0.23
C THR A 38 -5.03 -12.35 1.27
N SER A 39 -4.00 -13.05 1.77
CA SER A 39 -3.78 -13.35 3.18
C SER A 39 -2.29 -13.55 3.47
N ALA A 40 -1.80 -13.00 4.56
CA ALA A 40 -0.45 -13.21 5.08
C ALA A 40 -0.50 -13.39 6.61
N THR A 41 0.23 -14.38 7.13
CA THR A 41 0.22 -14.77 8.54
C THR A 41 1.59 -14.56 9.18
N GLY A 42 1.66 -14.62 10.51
CA GLY A 42 2.92 -14.51 11.25
C GLY A 42 3.53 -13.10 11.22
N LEU A 43 2.72 -12.09 10.92
CA LEU A 43 3.16 -10.70 10.79
C LEU A 43 3.43 -10.11 12.17
N GLY A 44 4.39 -9.19 12.31
CA GLY A 44 4.74 -8.51 13.55
C GLY A 44 6.24 -8.19 13.57
N ASP A 45 6.92 -8.47 14.69
CA ASP A 45 8.38 -8.29 14.78
C ASP A 45 9.13 -9.02 13.65
N GLY A 46 10.04 -8.30 13.00
CA GLY A 46 10.78 -8.76 11.81
C GLY A 46 9.99 -8.71 10.51
N THR A 47 8.74 -8.26 10.52
CA THR A 47 7.91 -8.12 9.32
C THR A 47 7.68 -6.67 8.98
N VAL A 48 8.34 -6.23 7.91
CA VAL A 48 8.29 -4.86 7.37
C VAL A 48 8.01 -4.95 5.88
N GLY A 49 7.03 -4.17 5.40
CA GLY A 49 6.75 -4.03 3.97
C GLY A 49 5.30 -4.32 3.55
N TYR A 50 5.15 -4.54 2.25
CA TYR A 50 3.87 -4.80 1.61
C TYR A 50 3.62 -6.31 1.61
N VAL A 51 2.74 -6.79 2.48
CA VAL A 51 2.61 -8.24 2.75
C VAL A 51 1.36 -8.88 2.15
N ALA A 52 0.31 -8.10 1.86
CA ALA A 52 -0.92 -8.62 1.27
C ALA A 52 -1.57 -7.61 0.30
N LEU A 53 -2.29 -6.60 0.84
CA LEU A 53 -2.99 -5.62 0.02
C LEU A 53 -2.01 -4.62 -0.60
N ASP A 54 -2.20 -4.31 -1.87
CA ASP A 54 -1.30 -3.41 -2.57
C ASP A 54 -1.35 -2.01 -1.98
N ARG A 55 -0.18 -1.37 -1.83
CA ARG A 55 0.04 0.01 -1.35
C ARG A 55 -0.16 0.26 0.15
N PHE A 56 -0.68 -0.71 0.91
CA PHE A 56 -0.76 -0.62 2.36
C PHE A 56 0.37 -1.45 2.97
N ARG A 57 1.31 -0.77 3.62
CA ARG A 57 2.49 -1.40 4.21
C ARG A 57 2.31 -1.56 5.71
N LEU A 58 2.72 -2.72 6.21
CA LEU A 58 2.91 -2.96 7.64
C LEU A 58 4.35 -2.62 8.00
N GLU A 59 4.52 -1.85 9.07
CA GLU A 59 5.83 -1.48 9.57
C GLU A 59 5.85 -1.58 11.09
N HIS A 60 7.05 -1.71 11.65
CA HIS A 60 7.25 -1.56 13.07
C HIS A 60 8.59 -0.91 13.41
N ALA A 61 8.69 -0.40 14.63
CA ALA A 61 9.93 -0.08 15.33
C ALA A 61 9.85 -0.67 16.75
N GLY A 62 10.99 -0.78 17.43
CA GLY A 62 11.09 -1.51 18.69
C GLY A 62 10.97 -3.01 18.47
N SER A 63 10.49 -3.73 19.48
CA SER A 63 10.34 -5.20 19.45
C SER A 63 8.95 -5.62 19.92
N PRO A 64 7.89 -5.14 19.23
CA PRO A 64 6.51 -5.40 19.64
C PRO A 64 6.20 -6.89 19.56
N THR A 65 5.52 -7.43 20.57
CA THR A 65 5.25 -8.87 20.65
C THR A 65 3.95 -9.28 19.95
N ALA A 66 3.08 -8.30 19.65
CA ALA A 66 1.85 -8.55 18.92
C ALA A 66 2.15 -9.21 17.57
N ARG A 67 1.36 -10.23 17.23
CA ARG A 67 1.39 -10.87 15.91
C ARG A 67 0.03 -10.81 15.25
N TYR A 68 0.04 -10.77 13.92
CA TYR A 68 -1.17 -10.61 13.12
C TYR A 68 -1.26 -11.60 11.95
N THR A 69 -2.50 -11.81 11.52
CA THR A 69 -2.82 -12.20 10.16
C THR A 69 -3.45 -11.01 9.45
N MET A 70 -2.94 -10.63 8.27
CA MET A 70 -3.56 -9.62 7.40
C MET A 70 -4.32 -10.31 6.28
N THR A 71 -5.59 -9.97 6.07
CA THR A 71 -6.41 -10.52 4.98
C THR A 71 -7.17 -9.44 4.23
N GLN A 72 -7.35 -9.63 2.92
CA GLN A 72 -8.42 -8.96 2.16
C GLN A 72 -9.74 -9.67 2.50
N ASP A 73 -10.53 -9.06 3.39
CA ASP A 73 -11.74 -9.64 3.95
C ASP A 73 -13.00 -9.10 3.25
N SER A 74 -14.06 -9.90 3.15
CA SER A 74 -15.33 -9.48 2.53
C SER A 74 -16.29 -8.78 3.51
N ASN A 75 -15.98 -8.71 4.81
CA ASN A 75 -16.67 -7.86 5.76
C ASN A 75 -16.29 -6.40 5.49
N ALA A 76 -17.23 -5.65 4.93
CA ALA A 76 -17.05 -4.26 4.55
C ALA A 76 -18.37 -3.49 4.74
N PRO A 77 -18.33 -2.15 4.90
CA PRO A 77 -19.54 -1.34 4.91
C PRO A 77 -20.20 -1.31 3.53
N GLU A 78 -21.47 -0.90 3.48
CA GLU A 78 -22.22 -0.80 2.23
C GLU A 78 -21.47 0.05 1.18
N GLY A 79 -21.49 -0.42 -0.07
CA GLY A 79 -20.75 0.19 -1.18
C GLY A 79 -19.32 -0.34 -1.36
N PHE A 80 -18.79 -1.13 -0.42
CA PHE A 80 -17.47 -1.75 -0.51
C PHE A 80 -17.56 -3.28 -0.53
N ALA A 81 -16.76 -3.91 -1.37
CA ALA A 81 -16.69 -5.39 -1.46
C ALA A 81 -15.64 -5.98 -0.51
N ASN A 82 -14.60 -5.21 -0.18
CA ASN A 82 -13.43 -5.68 0.56
C ASN A 82 -13.01 -4.68 1.66
N SER A 83 -12.34 -5.21 2.67
CA SER A 83 -11.57 -4.46 3.66
C SER A 83 -10.20 -5.10 3.90
N MET A 84 -9.25 -4.32 4.40
CA MET A 84 -8.04 -4.87 5.00
C MET A 84 -8.35 -5.20 6.45
N LYS A 85 -8.24 -6.48 6.84
CA LYS A 85 -8.41 -6.94 8.21
C LYS A 85 -7.07 -7.38 8.78
N LEU A 86 -6.72 -6.86 9.95
CA LEU A 86 -5.71 -7.40 10.84
C LEU A 86 -6.39 -8.16 11.97
N GLU A 87 -6.03 -9.41 12.16
CA GLU A 87 -6.48 -10.25 13.27
C GLU A 87 -5.30 -10.60 14.17
N VAL A 88 -5.44 -10.36 15.48
CA VAL A 88 -4.39 -10.64 16.47
C VAL A 88 -4.24 -12.16 16.65
N THR A 89 -3.07 -12.70 16.32
CA THR A 89 -2.72 -14.11 16.49
C THR A 89 -1.83 -14.36 17.71
N THR A 90 -1.11 -13.34 18.16
CA THR A 90 -0.42 -13.32 19.46
C THR A 90 -0.69 -11.99 20.12
N ALA A 91 -1.22 -12.04 21.34
CA ALA A 91 -1.57 -10.86 22.11
C ALA A 91 -0.32 -10.17 22.65
N ASP A 92 -0.38 -8.85 22.76
CA ASP A 92 0.61 -8.05 23.47
C ASP A 92 -0.08 -7.28 24.60
N THR A 93 0.41 -7.48 25.82
CA THR A 93 -0.08 -6.83 27.04
C THR A 93 1.04 -6.09 27.79
N SER A 94 2.24 -6.01 27.20
CA SER A 94 3.43 -5.42 27.81
C SER A 94 4.28 -4.73 26.76
N PHE A 95 3.93 -3.49 26.45
CA PHE A 95 4.58 -2.67 25.43
C PHE A 95 5.89 -2.07 25.96
N ALA A 96 6.97 -2.18 25.19
CA ALA A 96 8.16 -1.38 25.43
C ALA A 96 7.86 0.11 25.16
N SER A 97 8.68 1.01 25.69
CA SER A 97 8.41 2.44 25.61
C SER A 97 8.54 2.98 24.18
N ASP A 98 9.37 2.33 23.35
CA ASP A 98 9.67 2.67 21.95
C ASP A 98 8.94 1.79 20.92
N ASP A 99 8.10 0.83 21.37
CA ASP A 99 7.34 -0.02 20.46
C ASP A 99 6.42 0.80 19.57
N HIS A 100 6.43 0.54 18.27
CA HIS A 100 5.56 1.22 17.33
C HIS A 100 5.15 0.25 16.23
N GLN A 101 3.84 0.04 16.01
CA GLN A 101 3.34 -0.72 14.87
C GLN A 101 2.26 0.08 14.17
N TYR A 102 2.28 0.08 12.85
CA TYR A 102 1.36 0.90 12.07
C TYR A 102 1.18 0.38 10.66
N ILE A 103 0.09 0.84 10.04
CA ILE A 103 -0.12 0.73 8.61
C ILE A 103 0.11 2.10 7.99
N ASP A 104 0.78 2.14 6.86
CA ASP A 104 0.93 3.38 6.11
C ASP A 104 0.74 3.23 4.59
N GLN A 105 0.61 4.39 3.97
CA GLN A 105 0.75 4.54 2.54
C GLN A 105 1.59 5.80 2.24
N PHE A 106 2.68 5.60 1.50
CA PHE A 106 3.42 6.70 0.88
C PHE A 106 2.78 7.15 -0.42
N ILE A 107 2.83 8.45 -0.66
CA ILE A 107 2.34 9.13 -1.86
C ILE A 107 3.53 9.82 -2.53
N GLU A 108 3.69 9.61 -3.84
CA GLU A 108 4.73 10.29 -4.62
C GLU A 108 4.57 11.81 -4.60
N ALA A 109 5.69 12.52 -4.45
CA ALA A 109 5.72 13.97 -4.28
C ALA A 109 5.09 14.74 -5.46
N GLN A 110 5.30 14.29 -6.69
CA GLN A 110 4.65 14.83 -7.89
C GLN A 110 3.12 14.73 -7.89
N ASN A 111 2.53 13.81 -7.10
CA ASN A 111 1.07 13.68 -7.00
C ASN A 111 0.45 14.65 -5.98
N LEU A 112 1.27 15.47 -5.31
CA LEU A 112 0.85 16.39 -4.25
C LEU A 112 0.91 17.86 -4.68
N GLN A 113 1.28 18.14 -5.93
CA GLN A 113 1.45 19.51 -6.43
C GLN A 113 0.15 20.33 -6.36
N GLN A 114 -1.00 19.65 -6.51
CA GLN A 114 -2.32 20.25 -6.35
C GLN A 114 -2.62 20.79 -4.94
N LEU A 115 -1.84 20.42 -3.93
CA LEU A 115 -1.99 20.95 -2.57
C LEU A 115 -1.46 22.38 -2.46
N ALA A 116 -0.56 22.80 -3.36
CA ALA A 116 0.12 24.09 -3.33
C ALA A 116 0.81 24.41 -1.99
N TYR A 117 1.23 23.38 -1.25
CA TYR A 117 1.94 23.52 0.01
C TYR A 117 3.25 24.29 -0.17
N GLY A 118 3.68 25.01 0.87
CA GLY A 118 4.82 25.93 0.80
C GLY A 118 4.53 27.25 0.10
N THR A 119 3.26 27.55 -0.21
CA THR A 119 2.83 28.80 -0.84
C THR A 119 1.69 29.46 -0.08
N ALA A 120 1.38 30.71 -0.41
CA ALA A 120 0.21 31.42 0.13
C ALA A 120 -1.14 30.84 -0.36
N SER A 121 -1.11 30.02 -1.41
CA SER A 121 -2.29 29.35 -1.99
C SER A 121 -2.43 27.90 -1.53
N ALA A 122 -1.73 27.48 -0.47
CA ALA A 122 -1.80 26.13 0.05
C ALA A 122 -3.24 25.79 0.50
N GLU A 123 -3.72 24.63 0.07
CA GLU A 123 -5.08 24.17 0.31
C GLU A 123 -5.19 23.23 1.51
N ARG A 124 -6.36 23.14 2.14
CA ARG A 124 -6.58 22.10 3.15
C ARG A 124 -6.71 20.73 2.47
N ILE A 125 -6.54 19.67 3.24
CA ILE A 125 -6.84 18.31 2.80
C ILE A 125 -7.76 17.62 3.79
N THR A 126 -8.64 16.76 3.28
CA THR A 126 -9.53 15.96 4.09
C THR A 126 -9.28 14.49 3.81
N LEU A 127 -9.05 13.72 4.89
CA LEU A 127 -9.03 12.26 4.87
C LEU A 127 -10.37 11.74 5.36
N SER A 128 -10.99 10.84 4.59
CA SER A 128 -12.10 10.03 5.07
C SER A 128 -11.83 8.55 4.88
N PHE A 129 -12.29 7.74 5.81
CA PHE A 129 -12.12 6.29 5.78
C PHE A 129 -13.17 5.60 6.64
N TYR A 130 -13.44 4.33 6.37
CA TYR A 130 -14.21 3.47 7.26
C TYR A 130 -13.26 2.64 8.10
N VAL A 131 -13.56 2.54 9.39
CA VAL A 131 -12.81 1.70 10.33
C VAL A 131 -13.78 0.87 11.17
N LYS A 132 -13.38 -0.35 11.49
CA LYS A 132 -14.05 -1.22 12.46
C LYS A 132 -13.00 -1.89 13.33
N CYS A 133 -13.25 -1.96 14.63
CA CYS A 133 -12.36 -2.66 15.55
C CYS A 133 -13.19 -3.45 16.55
N SER A 134 -12.70 -4.60 17.00
CA SER A 134 -13.37 -5.44 18.00
C SER A 134 -13.37 -4.82 19.41
N THR A 135 -12.73 -3.67 19.59
CA THR A 135 -12.73 -2.90 20.84
C THR A 135 -12.99 -1.44 20.52
N ALA A 136 -13.81 -0.78 21.35
CA ALA A 136 -13.88 0.68 21.35
C ALA A 136 -12.61 1.23 21.99
N GLN A 137 -11.92 2.14 21.29
CA GLN A 137 -10.67 2.76 21.75
C GLN A 137 -10.28 3.93 20.84
N THR A 138 -9.28 4.70 21.27
CA THR A 138 -8.67 5.77 20.49
C THR A 138 -7.39 5.30 19.78
N PHE A 139 -7.34 5.53 18.47
CA PHE A 139 -6.17 5.32 17.64
C PHE A 139 -5.52 6.65 17.27
N ALA A 140 -4.22 6.63 17.01
CA ALA A 140 -3.52 7.78 16.46
C ALA A 140 -3.42 7.68 14.94
N LEU A 141 -3.45 8.84 14.29
CA LEU A 141 -3.30 9.01 12.86
C LEU A 141 -2.35 10.19 12.65
N ASP A 142 -1.40 10.04 11.75
CA ASP A 142 -0.52 11.13 11.40
C ASP A 142 -0.26 11.25 9.91
N LEU A 143 0.01 12.48 9.52
CA LEU A 143 0.55 12.83 8.23
C LEU A 143 2.00 13.29 8.37
N VAL A 144 2.86 12.78 7.50
CA VAL A 144 4.27 13.17 7.45
C VAL A 144 4.60 13.72 6.07
N ASN A 145 5.08 14.96 6.02
CA ASN A 145 5.77 15.51 4.85
C ASN A 145 7.21 14.98 4.89
N GLU A 146 7.46 13.97 4.07
CA GLU A 146 8.71 13.19 4.03
C GLU A 146 9.88 14.01 3.45
N ASP A 147 9.60 15.00 2.59
CA ASP A 147 10.62 15.89 2.01
C ASP A 147 11.20 16.89 3.04
N ASN A 148 10.42 17.26 4.06
CA ASN A 148 10.76 18.39 4.94
C ASN A 148 10.74 18.06 6.44
N SER A 149 10.54 16.79 6.80
CA SER A 149 10.39 16.35 8.20
C SER A 149 9.35 17.19 8.95
N ARG A 150 8.16 17.35 8.35
CA ARG A 150 7.02 18.01 9.01
C ARG A 150 5.92 17.01 9.31
N TYR A 151 5.32 17.20 10.47
CA TYR A 151 4.41 16.23 11.05
C TYR A 151 3.10 16.90 11.43
N PHE A 152 2.01 16.15 11.28
CA PHE A 152 0.72 16.47 11.83
C PHE A 152 0.13 15.21 12.46
N ASN A 153 0.13 15.15 13.79
CA ASN A 153 -0.48 14.05 14.54
C ASN A 153 -1.89 14.42 15.02
N THR A 154 -2.80 13.46 14.95
CA THR A 154 -4.15 13.57 15.49
C THR A 154 -4.64 12.18 15.92
N THR A 155 -5.89 12.08 16.35
CA THR A 155 -6.51 10.83 16.73
C THR A 155 -7.88 10.62 16.08
N TYR A 156 -8.32 9.36 16.08
CA TYR A 156 -9.71 8.99 15.85
C TYR A 156 -10.14 7.92 16.84
N THR A 157 -11.37 8.01 17.33
CA THR A 157 -11.93 7.02 18.24
C THR A 157 -12.85 6.08 17.49
N VAL A 158 -12.68 4.76 17.67
CA VAL A 158 -13.74 3.77 17.39
C VAL A 158 -14.66 3.78 18.59
N SER A 159 -15.88 4.30 18.42
CA SER A 159 -16.79 4.56 19.54
C SER A 159 -17.57 3.32 19.97
N SER A 160 -17.82 2.39 19.05
CA SER A 160 -18.48 1.12 19.31
C SER A 160 -17.65 -0.02 18.75
N ALA A 161 -17.38 -1.02 19.59
CA ALA A 161 -16.81 -2.28 19.14
C ALA A 161 -17.66 -2.91 18.02
N ASP A 162 -16.98 -3.60 17.11
CA ASP A 162 -17.53 -4.39 16.02
C ASP A 162 -18.47 -3.67 15.04
N THR A 163 -18.44 -2.33 15.06
CA THR A 163 -19.26 -1.49 14.17
C THR A 163 -18.39 -0.74 13.17
N TRP A 164 -18.83 -0.70 11.91
CA TRP A 164 -18.20 0.15 10.90
C TRP A 164 -18.56 1.62 11.15
N GLU A 165 -17.53 2.45 11.31
CA GLU A 165 -17.68 3.89 11.53
C GLU A 165 -16.90 4.65 10.46
N ARG A 166 -17.56 5.64 9.83
CA ARG A 166 -16.87 6.56 8.92
C ARG A 166 -16.18 7.66 9.72
N LYS A 167 -14.90 7.86 9.49
CA LYS A 167 -14.10 8.96 10.05
C LYS A 167 -13.83 9.98 8.96
N ILE A 168 -13.88 11.25 9.33
CA ILE A 168 -13.60 12.40 8.47
C ILE A 168 -12.72 13.35 9.27
N ILE A 169 -11.52 13.62 8.78
CA ILE A 169 -10.52 14.44 9.45
C ILE A 169 -9.96 15.43 8.44
N THR A 170 -10.07 16.72 8.75
CA THR A 170 -9.57 17.80 7.90
C THR A 170 -8.30 18.40 8.50
N PHE A 171 -7.23 18.37 7.72
CA PHE A 171 -5.92 18.89 8.09
C PHE A 171 -5.76 20.33 7.57
N PRO A 172 -5.11 21.23 8.32
CA PRO A 172 -4.77 22.55 7.80
C PRO A 172 -3.76 22.44 6.66
N ALA A 173 -3.75 23.46 5.80
CA ALA A 173 -2.72 23.62 4.79
C ALA A 173 -1.35 23.88 5.44
N ASP A 174 -0.27 23.44 4.80
CA ASP A 174 1.09 23.85 5.17
C ASP A 174 1.57 24.94 4.21
N THR A 175 1.64 26.18 4.67
CA THR A 175 2.15 27.30 3.87
C THR A 175 3.66 27.44 3.94
N ALA A 176 4.35 26.68 4.81
CA ALA A 176 5.77 26.84 5.08
C ALA A 176 6.64 25.87 4.25
N SER A 177 6.16 24.65 4.00
CA SER A 177 6.94 23.64 3.28
C SER A 177 6.10 22.90 2.26
N GLY A 178 6.59 22.86 1.01
CA GLY A 178 5.96 22.16 -0.10
C GLY A 178 6.42 20.72 -0.25
N PHE A 179 6.24 20.17 -1.44
CA PHE A 179 6.76 18.87 -1.85
C PHE A 179 7.61 19.03 -3.10
N ASN A 180 8.65 18.22 -3.23
CA ASN A 180 9.40 18.16 -4.49
C ASN A 180 8.47 17.66 -5.62
N ASN A 181 8.75 18.04 -6.86
CA ASN A 181 7.99 17.55 -8.02
C ASN A 181 8.71 16.36 -8.67
N ASP A 182 8.79 15.25 -7.94
CA ASP A 182 9.48 14.03 -8.37
C ASP A 182 8.71 12.76 -7.97
N ASN A 183 9.28 11.60 -8.29
CA ASN A 183 8.76 10.27 -7.97
C ASN A 183 9.23 9.73 -6.60
N GLY A 184 9.78 10.61 -5.74
CA GLY A 184 10.19 10.32 -4.38
C GLY A 184 9.01 10.33 -3.40
N ARG A 185 9.29 10.05 -2.12
CA ARG A 185 8.29 10.09 -1.05
C ARG A 185 7.93 11.54 -0.74
N GLY A 186 6.68 11.93 -0.95
CA GLY A 186 6.19 13.26 -0.59
C GLY A 186 5.44 13.26 0.73
N LEU A 187 4.28 12.58 0.75
CA LEU A 187 3.39 12.51 1.91
C LEU A 187 3.22 11.06 2.34
N ARG A 188 3.18 10.84 3.65
CA ARG A 188 2.81 9.56 4.26
C ARG A 188 1.54 9.73 5.07
N VAL A 189 0.58 8.84 4.89
CA VAL A 189 -0.57 8.67 5.79
C VAL A 189 -0.31 7.45 6.66
N ARG A 190 -0.33 7.58 7.98
CA ARG A 190 0.02 6.50 8.91
C ARG A 190 -1.06 6.31 9.99
N TRP A 191 -1.64 5.12 10.02
CA TRP A 191 -2.55 4.67 11.08
C TRP A 191 -1.73 3.91 12.12
N THR A 192 -1.51 4.52 13.28
CA THR A 192 -0.80 3.87 14.38
C THR A 192 -1.71 2.87 15.07
N LEU A 193 -1.23 1.63 15.17
CA LEU A 193 -1.96 0.49 15.71
C LEU A 193 -1.46 0.07 17.08
N VAL A 194 -0.16 0.21 17.34
CA VAL A 194 0.45 0.01 18.67
C VAL A 194 1.46 1.13 18.90
N ALA A 195 1.48 1.69 20.10
CA ALA A 195 2.50 2.67 20.50
C ALA A 195 2.91 2.53 21.97
N GLY A 196 4.22 2.56 22.20
CA GLY A 196 4.85 2.63 23.51
C GLY A 196 4.73 4.00 24.18
N SER A 197 5.04 4.07 25.47
CA SER A 197 4.84 5.26 26.29
C SER A 197 5.64 6.50 25.85
N ASP A 198 6.78 6.32 25.17
CA ASP A 198 7.60 7.44 24.70
C ASP A 198 6.98 8.12 23.46
N LEU A 199 5.96 7.49 22.85
CA LEU A 199 5.31 7.95 21.62
C LEU A 199 3.91 8.53 21.85
N THR A 200 3.31 8.25 23.02
CA THR A 200 1.91 8.60 23.34
C THR A 200 1.75 9.90 24.13
N ASP A 201 2.86 10.58 24.40
CA ASP A 201 2.89 11.86 25.10
C ASP A 201 2.45 13.04 24.21
N GLY A 202 2.47 14.24 24.78
CA GLY A 202 2.22 15.49 24.05
C GLY A 202 0.75 15.83 23.85
N SER A 203 0.47 16.63 22.82
CA SER A 203 -0.87 17.04 22.43
C SER A 203 -1.05 16.90 20.92
N VAL A 204 -2.27 16.57 20.49
CA VAL A 204 -2.59 16.51 19.06
C VAL A 204 -2.27 17.83 18.39
N SER A 205 -1.83 17.75 17.13
CA SER A 205 -1.40 18.90 16.35
C SER A 205 -2.57 19.80 15.99
N THR A 206 -2.35 21.11 16.05
CA THR A 206 -3.29 22.12 15.53
C THR A 206 -2.80 22.77 14.24
N ALA A 207 -1.51 22.59 13.93
CA ALA A 207 -0.82 23.01 12.71
C ALA A 207 0.34 22.05 12.42
N TRP A 208 0.81 22.05 11.17
CA TRP A 208 2.03 21.34 10.78
C TRP A 208 3.22 21.85 11.58
N SER A 209 4.08 20.95 12.05
CA SER A 209 5.28 21.34 12.81
C SER A 209 6.49 20.48 12.47
N GLY A 210 7.69 20.97 12.78
CA GLY A 210 8.93 20.18 12.70
C GLY A 210 9.19 19.32 13.94
N THR A 211 8.34 19.43 14.97
CA THR A 211 8.40 18.56 16.15
C THR A 211 7.59 17.32 15.87
N GLN A 212 8.23 16.16 16.00
CA GLN A 212 7.55 14.89 15.77
C GLN A 212 6.76 14.47 17.01
N HIS A 213 5.44 14.55 16.91
CA HIS A 213 4.51 13.81 17.76
C HIS A 213 4.00 12.61 16.96
N ILE A 214 4.04 11.41 17.53
CA ILE A 214 3.81 10.17 16.77
C ILE A 214 2.43 9.59 17.05
N ALA A 215 2.12 9.31 18.31
CA ALA A 215 0.94 8.55 18.71
C ALA A 215 0.24 9.15 19.93
N THR A 216 0.22 10.47 20.05
CA THR A 216 -0.41 11.17 21.18
C THR A 216 -1.82 10.66 21.44
N ASN A 217 -2.13 10.34 22.70
CA ASN A 217 -3.43 9.79 23.16
C ASN A 217 -3.85 8.44 22.54
N HIS A 218 -2.92 7.67 21.98
CA HIS A 218 -3.20 6.33 21.48
C HIS A 218 -3.45 5.32 22.61
N GLU A 219 -4.34 4.35 22.35
CA GLU A 219 -4.64 3.23 23.25
C GLU A 219 -4.32 1.89 22.57
N ASN A 220 -3.72 0.95 23.31
CA ASN A 220 -3.31 -0.37 22.80
C ASN A 220 -4.32 -1.50 23.10
N THR A 221 -5.55 -1.20 23.50
CA THR A 221 -6.49 -2.22 24.01
C THR A 221 -6.75 -3.34 23.00
N TRP A 222 -6.86 -3.06 21.71
CA TRP A 222 -7.19 -4.10 20.73
C TRP A 222 -6.14 -5.22 20.58
N VAL A 223 -4.86 -4.99 20.89
CA VAL A 223 -3.84 -6.05 20.80
C VAL A 223 -3.75 -6.93 22.04
N GLY A 224 -4.45 -6.58 23.12
CA GLY A 224 -4.38 -7.29 24.40
C GLY A 224 -5.02 -8.69 24.45
N ALA A 225 -5.59 -9.19 23.34
CA ALA A 225 -6.11 -10.55 23.24
C ALA A 225 -6.12 -11.06 21.79
N THR A 226 -5.96 -12.37 21.61
CA THR A 226 -6.07 -13.03 20.30
C THR A 226 -7.49 -12.93 19.74
N SER A 227 -7.63 -13.08 18.41
CA SER A 227 -8.89 -12.98 17.66
C SER A 227 -9.56 -11.60 17.68
N ARG A 228 -8.93 -10.60 18.33
CA ARG A 228 -9.31 -9.20 18.17
C ARG A 228 -8.94 -8.73 16.77
N THR A 229 -9.73 -7.82 16.23
CA THR A 229 -9.58 -7.36 14.85
C THR A 229 -9.57 -5.85 14.72
N TRP A 230 -8.86 -5.38 13.71
CA TRP A 230 -8.92 -4.02 13.20
C TRP A 230 -9.07 -4.06 11.68
N GLN A 231 -9.99 -3.26 11.14
CA GLN A 231 -10.34 -3.28 9.73
C GLN A 231 -10.41 -1.88 9.14
N LEU A 232 -9.95 -1.73 7.90
CA LEU A 232 -9.90 -0.46 7.16
C LEU A 232 -10.40 -0.65 5.73
N THR A 233 -11.21 0.29 5.25
CA THR A 233 -11.56 0.42 3.82
C THR A 233 -12.08 1.83 3.51
N GLY A 234 -12.35 2.12 2.24
CA GLY A 234 -12.87 3.40 1.78
C GLY A 234 -11.97 4.60 2.08
N VAL A 235 -10.65 4.40 2.06
CA VAL A 235 -9.67 5.44 2.35
C VAL A 235 -9.59 6.43 1.20
N GLN A 236 -9.96 7.68 1.46
CA GLN A 236 -9.91 8.78 0.51
C GLN A 236 -9.22 10.00 1.11
N LEU A 237 -8.13 10.43 0.49
CA LEU A 237 -7.48 11.71 0.77
C LEU A 237 -7.72 12.64 -0.42
N GLU A 238 -8.28 13.81 -0.16
CA GLU A 238 -8.65 14.77 -1.21
C GLU A 238 -8.39 16.22 -0.77
N VAL A 239 -8.26 17.10 -1.76
CA VAL A 239 -8.08 18.54 -1.56
C VAL A 239 -9.40 19.17 -1.14
N GLY A 240 -9.33 20.09 -0.18
CA GLY A 240 -10.47 20.83 0.33
C GLY A 240 -10.74 20.56 1.80
N SER A 241 -11.84 21.13 2.30
CA SER A 241 -12.22 21.07 3.71
C SER A 241 -13.29 20.02 4.02
N GLN A 242 -13.88 19.42 2.98
CA GLN A 242 -15.07 18.57 3.07
C GLN A 242 -14.78 17.21 2.43
N ALA A 243 -15.18 16.12 3.10
CA ALA A 243 -15.12 14.79 2.51
C ALA A 243 -16.25 14.61 1.48
N THR A 244 -15.88 14.22 0.26
CA THR A 244 -16.83 13.85 -0.78
C THR A 244 -17.24 12.37 -0.65
N PRO A 245 -18.25 11.88 -1.39
CA PRO A 245 -18.47 10.44 -1.52
C PRO A 245 -17.22 9.74 -2.06
N PHE A 246 -17.00 8.50 -1.63
CA PHE A 246 -15.83 7.73 -2.05
C PHE A 246 -15.76 7.60 -3.57
N GLU A 247 -14.58 7.86 -4.13
CA GLU A 247 -14.29 7.71 -5.55
C GLU A 247 -14.07 6.24 -5.91
N HIS A 248 -15.12 5.59 -6.40
CA HIS A 248 -15.03 4.24 -6.93
C HIS A 248 -14.39 4.23 -8.31
N LEU A 249 -13.14 3.79 -8.37
CA LEU A 249 -12.45 3.44 -9.62
C LEU A 249 -12.78 1.99 -10.02
N SER A 250 -12.70 1.70 -11.32
CA SER A 250 -12.75 0.32 -11.78
C SER A 250 -11.55 -0.48 -11.25
N PHE A 251 -11.69 -1.81 -11.23
CA PHE A 251 -10.57 -2.69 -10.87
C PHE A 251 -9.34 -2.45 -11.78
N GLY A 252 -9.54 -2.28 -13.10
CA GLY A 252 -8.45 -2.05 -14.04
C GLY A 252 -7.69 -0.75 -13.79
N GLU A 253 -8.37 0.33 -13.42
CA GLU A 253 -7.73 1.62 -13.08
C GLU A 253 -6.95 1.52 -11.77
N THR A 254 -7.51 0.85 -10.76
CA THR A 254 -6.83 0.64 -9.47
C THR A 254 -5.64 -0.29 -9.62
N LEU A 255 -5.75 -1.33 -10.46
CA LEU A 255 -4.67 -2.24 -10.76
C LEU A 255 -3.53 -1.51 -11.50
N ALA A 256 -3.83 -0.73 -12.53
CA ALA A 256 -2.82 0.06 -13.24
C ALA A 256 -2.09 1.04 -12.31
N LEU A 257 -2.80 1.63 -11.35
CA LEU A 257 -2.22 2.46 -10.30
C LEU A 257 -1.29 1.69 -9.36
N ALA A 258 -1.71 0.49 -8.92
CA ALA A 258 -0.90 -0.37 -8.06
C ALA A 258 0.34 -0.92 -8.81
N GLN A 259 0.20 -1.26 -10.09
CA GLN A 259 1.25 -1.79 -10.96
C GLN A 259 2.42 -0.84 -11.19
N ARG A 260 2.20 0.46 -10.98
CA ARG A 260 3.28 1.46 -10.95
C ARG A 260 4.33 1.15 -9.87
N TYR A 261 3.94 0.48 -8.79
CA TYR A 261 4.82 0.17 -7.66
C TYR A 261 5.13 -1.32 -7.55
N TYR A 262 4.21 -2.17 -7.98
CA TYR A 262 4.40 -3.62 -7.94
C TYR A 262 3.57 -4.32 -9.01
N THR A 263 4.22 -5.11 -9.84
CA THR A 263 3.56 -5.93 -10.87
C THR A 263 3.84 -7.40 -10.61
N LEU A 264 2.78 -8.15 -10.30
CA LEU A 264 2.85 -9.61 -10.32
C LEU A 264 2.96 -10.11 -11.77
N ILE A 265 4.01 -10.87 -12.08
CA ILE A 265 4.21 -11.47 -13.41
C ILE A 265 3.57 -12.85 -13.47
N ALA A 266 3.88 -13.72 -12.50
CA ALA A 266 3.35 -15.08 -12.42
C ALA A 266 3.36 -15.59 -10.97
N SER A 267 2.31 -16.29 -10.55
CA SER A 267 2.23 -16.95 -9.24
C SER A 267 1.42 -18.23 -9.27
N GLY A 268 1.91 -19.26 -8.59
CA GLY A 268 1.30 -20.59 -8.51
C GLY A 268 1.79 -21.55 -9.59
N ASP A 269 1.18 -22.73 -9.66
CA ASP A 269 1.59 -23.80 -10.58
C ASP A 269 1.12 -23.56 -12.03
N ALA A 270 1.93 -24.03 -12.98
CA ALA A 270 1.67 -24.03 -14.42
C ALA A 270 1.30 -22.66 -15.03
N LYS A 271 1.87 -21.57 -14.52
CA LYS A 271 1.64 -20.21 -15.05
C LYS A 271 2.66 -19.85 -16.12
N THR A 272 2.18 -19.21 -17.18
CA THR A 272 3.03 -18.62 -18.21
C THR A 272 3.77 -17.41 -17.65
N LEU A 273 5.07 -17.32 -17.92
CA LEU A 273 5.91 -16.21 -17.45
C LEU A 273 6.37 -15.33 -18.63
N ALA A 274 7.20 -15.89 -19.51
CA ALA A 274 7.71 -15.18 -20.68
C ALA A 274 8.15 -16.16 -21.78
N ASN A 275 8.29 -15.63 -22.99
CA ASN A 275 9.04 -16.30 -24.05
C ASN A 275 10.50 -15.89 -23.93
N MET A 276 11.41 -16.86 -23.97
CA MET A 276 12.85 -16.60 -23.92
C MET A 276 13.55 -17.30 -25.07
N GLN A 277 14.70 -16.77 -25.47
CA GLN A 277 15.53 -17.30 -26.53
C GLN A 277 16.90 -17.72 -25.97
N GLN A 278 17.40 -18.84 -26.47
CA GLN A 278 18.77 -19.32 -26.24
C GLN A 278 19.77 -18.33 -26.83
N TYR A 279 20.48 -17.61 -25.98
CA TYR A 279 21.64 -16.80 -26.39
C TYR A 279 22.85 -17.71 -26.64
N SER A 280 23.04 -18.71 -25.79
CA SER A 280 24.04 -19.77 -25.92
C SER A 280 23.39 -21.15 -25.76
N ALA A 281 24.18 -22.21 -25.57
CA ALA A 281 23.63 -23.53 -25.23
C ALA A 281 23.13 -23.63 -23.78
N THR A 282 23.50 -22.68 -22.91
CA THR A 282 23.26 -22.73 -21.45
C THR A 282 22.62 -21.46 -20.89
N ILE A 283 22.40 -20.44 -21.72
CA ILE A 283 21.91 -19.12 -21.29
C ILE A 283 20.68 -18.73 -22.10
N LEU A 284 19.63 -18.30 -21.40
CA LEU A 284 18.39 -17.78 -21.97
C LEU A 284 18.24 -16.30 -21.66
N TYR A 285 17.67 -15.56 -22.59
CA TYR A 285 17.21 -14.18 -22.38
C TYR A 285 15.78 -14.00 -22.85
N GLY A 286 15.02 -13.15 -22.17
CA GLY A 286 13.72 -12.69 -22.63
C GLY A 286 13.30 -11.42 -21.94
N VAL A 287 12.53 -10.59 -22.65
CA VAL A 287 12.06 -9.31 -22.14
C VAL A 287 10.60 -9.44 -21.76
N TYR A 288 10.27 -9.00 -20.54
CA TYR A 288 8.90 -8.83 -20.08
C TYR A 288 8.53 -7.35 -20.12
N PRO A 289 7.68 -6.90 -21.06
CA PRO A 289 7.16 -5.54 -21.06
C PRO A 289 6.18 -5.35 -19.89
N LEU A 290 6.35 -4.27 -19.14
CA LEU A 290 5.52 -3.99 -17.98
C LEU A 290 4.19 -3.35 -18.42
N PRO A 291 3.06 -3.69 -17.75
CA PRO A 291 1.74 -3.21 -18.16
C PRO A 291 1.58 -1.70 -18.01
N VAL A 292 2.34 -1.10 -17.10
CA VAL A 292 2.45 0.34 -16.88
C VAL A 292 3.90 0.71 -16.64
N GLU A 293 4.24 1.99 -16.85
CA GLU A 293 5.54 2.50 -16.42
C GLU A 293 5.61 2.56 -14.90
N MET A 294 6.53 1.80 -14.32
CA MET A 294 6.80 1.79 -12.89
C MET A 294 7.35 3.14 -12.41
N ARG A 295 7.31 3.40 -11.10
CA ARG A 295 7.81 4.68 -10.57
C ARG A 295 9.31 4.86 -10.79
N ALA A 296 10.06 3.76 -10.72
CA ALA A 296 11.51 3.69 -10.82
C ALA A 296 11.90 2.45 -11.64
N VAL A 297 13.20 2.22 -11.80
CA VAL A 297 13.70 0.99 -12.43
C VAL A 297 13.15 -0.23 -11.70
N ALA A 298 12.58 -1.18 -12.46
CA ALA A 298 12.00 -2.39 -11.92
C ALA A 298 13.07 -3.30 -11.31
N THR A 299 12.84 -3.79 -10.09
CA THR A 299 13.66 -4.80 -9.43
C THR A 299 12.93 -6.12 -9.43
N LEU A 300 13.61 -7.21 -9.86
CA LEU A 300 13.05 -8.56 -9.82
C LEU A 300 12.80 -9.01 -8.38
N GLU A 301 11.58 -9.49 -8.12
CA GLU A 301 11.21 -10.18 -6.89
C GLU A 301 10.76 -11.59 -7.25
N GLN A 302 11.30 -12.61 -6.58
CA GLN A 302 10.96 -14.00 -6.87
C GLN A 302 11.07 -14.90 -5.65
N VAL A 303 10.43 -16.06 -5.73
CA VAL A 303 10.70 -17.20 -4.86
C VAL A 303 11.62 -18.18 -5.58
N THR A 304 12.80 -18.43 -5.03
CA THR A 304 13.73 -19.45 -5.54
C THR A 304 13.39 -20.81 -4.93
N GLY A 305 13.41 -21.86 -5.73
CA GLY A 305 13.14 -23.21 -5.24
C GLY A 305 13.47 -24.28 -6.26
N THR A 306 13.75 -25.50 -5.79
CA THR A 306 14.12 -26.61 -6.66
C THR A 306 13.04 -26.88 -7.71
N ASN A 307 13.37 -26.71 -8.99
CA ASN A 307 12.49 -26.90 -10.14
C ASN A 307 11.19 -26.10 -10.06
N TYR A 308 11.25 -24.85 -9.58
CA TYR A 308 10.09 -23.95 -9.53
C TYR A 308 9.71 -23.41 -10.91
N TYR A 309 10.65 -23.46 -11.84
CA TYR A 309 10.49 -22.95 -13.19
C TYR A 309 10.94 -24.00 -14.21
N ILE A 310 10.40 -23.91 -15.41
CA ILE A 310 10.76 -24.79 -16.52
C ILE A 310 10.81 -24.02 -17.84
N HIS A 311 11.83 -24.32 -18.64
CA HIS A 311 11.95 -23.86 -20.02
C HIS A 311 11.57 -24.97 -20.99
N PHE A 312 10.45 -24.80 -21.71
CA PHE A 312 10.03 -25.75 -22.74
C PHE A 312 10.58 -25.38 -24.12
N ARG A 313 11.17 -26.35 -24.81
CA ARG A 313 11.61 -26.24 -26.21
C ARG A 313 11.66 -27.61 -26.87
N ASN A 314 11.39 -27.69 -28.18
CA ASN A 314 11.55 -28.92 -28.98
C ASN A 314 10.93 -30.20 -28.35
N GLY A 315 9.76 -30.08 -27.71
CA GLY A 315 9.09 -31.20 -27.05
C GLY A 315 9.74 -31.70 -25.74
N THR A 316 10.79 -31.03 -25.26
CA THR A 316 11.47 -31.30 -23.97
C THR A 316 11.41 -30.06 -23.07
N GLY A 317 11.87 -30.18 -21.83
CA GLY A 317 12.03 -29.04 -20.95
C GLY A 317 13.18 -29.21 -19.97
N ASP A 318 13.79 -28.08 -19.59
CA ASP A 318 14.76 -28.05 -18.50
C ASP A 318 14.16 -27.29 -17.32
N SER A 319 14.18 -27.91 -16.15
CA SER A 319 13.81 -27.25 -14.90
C SER A 319 14.99 -26.46 -14.34
N PHE A 320 14.66 -25.33 -13.72
CA PHE A 320 15.63 -24.46 -13.06
C PHE A 320 14.98 -23.79 -11.84
N ASN A 321 15.81 -23.11 -11.05
CA ASN A 321 15.44 -22.72 -9.68
C ASN A 321 15.20 -21.22 -9.49
N GLU A 322 15.79 -20.40 -10.35
CA GLU A 322 15.77 -18.94 -10.22
C GLU A 322 15.91 -18.26 -11.58
N LEU A 323 15.35 -17.06 -11.66
CA LEU A 323 15.54 -16.12 -12.75
C LEU A 323 16.52 -15.05 -12.31
N GLU A 324 17.24 -14.45 -13.24
CA GLU A 324 18.04 -13.27 -12.98
C GLU A 324 17.51 -12.11 -13.82
N SER A 325 17.81 -10.88 -13.41
CA SER A 325 17.51 -9.69 -14.22
C SER A 325 18.80 -9.08 -14.72
N ASP A 326 18.85 -8.75 -16.01
CA ASP A 326 19.97 -8.04 -16.63
C ASP A 326 19.55 -6.58 -16.88
N THR A 327 19.19 -6.21 -18.11
CA THR A 327 18.72 -4.85 -18.40
C THR A 327 17.31 -4.59 -17.86
N SER A 328 17.21 -3.83 -16.78
CA SER A 328 15.93 -3.37 -16.21
C SER A 328 15.67 -1.88 -16.44
N THR A 329 14.42 -1.54 -16.74
CA THR A 329 13.93 -0.16 -16.86
C THR A 329 12.60 0.00 -16.13
N ALA A 330 12.03 1.19 -16.12
CA ALA A 330 10.67 1.41 -15.62
C ALA A 330 9.57 0.81 -16.52
N ARG A 331 9.90 0.38 -17.76
CA ARG A 331 8.92 -0.08 -18.76
C ARG A 331 9.05 -1.55 -19.15
N ALA A 332 10.17 -2.17 -18.84
CA ALA A 332 10.45 -3.56 -19.14
C ALA A 332 11.55 -4.09 -18.23
N ILE A 333 11.52 -5.40 -17.98
CA ILE A 333 12.59 -6.14 -17.34
C ILE A 333 13.12 -7.21 -18.30
N GLU A 334 14.42 -7.24 -18.51
CA GLU A 334 15.09 -8.34 -19.18
C GLU A 334 15.42 -9.41 -18.14
N LEU A 335 14.84 -10.59 -18.33
CA LEU A 335 15.08 -11.77 -17.54
C LEU A 335 16.12 -12.62 -18.24
N HIS A 336 16.98 -13.28 -17.46
CA HIS A 336 17.90 -14.27 -17.96
C HIS A 336 17.98 -15.49 -17.03
N VAL A 337 18.46 -16.61 -17.57
CA VAL A 337 18.73 -17.82 -16.81
C VAL A 337 20.12 -18.29 -17.22
N ASP A 338 21.06 -18.33 -16.26
CA ASP A 338 22.42 -18.82 -16.48
C ASP A 338 22.65 -20.11 -15.66
N GLY A 339 22.40 -21.25 -16.30
CA GLY A 339 22.56 -22.56 -15.67
C GLY A 339 21.30 -23.41 -15.67
N ALA A 340 21.49 -24.73 -15.53
CA ALA A 340 20.46 -25.76 -15.66
C ALA A 340 19.68 -25.75 -16.99
N ILE A 341 20.15 -25.00 -17.99
CA ILE A 341 19.59 -24.99 -19.35
C ILE A 341 20.54 -25.73 -20.30
N SER A 342 19.96 -26.49 -21.23
CA SER A 342 20.62 -27.04 -22.40
C SER A 342 19.95 -26.51 -23.67
N GLY A 343 20.58 -26.58 -24.85
CA GLY A 343 19.92 -26.18 -26.09
C GLY A 343 20.86 -25.73 -27.18
N THR A 344 20.28 -25.13 -28.22
CA THR A 344 21.01 -24.58 -29.37
C THR A 344 20.72 -23.08 -29.43
N ALA A 345 21.78 -22.28 -29.59
CA ALA A 345 21.66 -20.84 -29.74
C ALA A 345 20.67 -20.48 -30.86
N GLY A 346 19.82 -19.48 -30.60
CA GLY A 346 18.75 -19.04 -31.49
C GLY A 346 17.41 -19.76 -31.32
N HIS A 347 17.33 -20.89 -30.59
CA HIS A 347 16.05 -21.53 -30.32
C HIS A 347 15.25 -20.75 -29.27
N ALA A 348 13.97 -20.50 -29.56
CA ALA A 348 13.02 -19.91 -28.62
C ALA A 348 12.28 -20.99 -27.83
N GLY A 349 11.77 -20.62 -26.66
CA GLY A 349 10.92 -21.46 -25.85
C GLY A 349 10.09 -20.66 -24.85
N TRP A 350 9.30 -21.38 -24.07
CA TRP A 350 8.38 -20.80 -23.09
C TRP A 350 8.86 -21.10 -21.68
N ILE A 351 8.88 -20.07 -20.83
CA ILE A 351 9.04 -20.26 -19.39
C ILE A 351 7.69 -20.38 -18.73
N ARG A 352 7.56 -21.38 -17.85
CA ARG A 352 6.43 -21.52 -16.95
C ARG A 352 6.88 -21.76 -15.52
N THR A 353 6.02 -21.42 -14.58
CA THR A 353 6.12 -21.93 -13.21
C THR A 353 5.66 -23.39 -13.15
N THR A 354 6.19 -24.15 -12.20
CA THR A 354 5.91 -25.59 -12.00
C THR A 354 5.65 -25.95 -10.54
N ASN A 355 5.47 -24.95 -9.69
CA ASN A 355 5.23 -25.14 -8.27
C ASN A 355 4.16 -24.18 -7.76
N ALA A 356 3.32 -24.64 -6.82
CA ALA A 356 2.28 -23.81 -6.20
C ALA A 356 2.85 -22.61 -5.42
N SER A 357 4.10 -22.70 -4.94
CA SER A 357 4.82 -21.63 -4.25
C SER A 357 5.66 -20.77 -5.18
N ALA A 358 5.68 -21.04 -6.49
CA ALA A 358 6.41 -20.20 -7.44
C ALA A 358 5.77 -18.81 -7.50
N HIS A 359 6.60 -17.79 -7.49
CA HIS A 359 6.17 -16.40 -7.48
C HIS A 359 7.25 -15.56 -8.15
N VAL A 360 6.85 -14.76 -9.13
CA VAL A 360 7.72 -13.83 -9.87
C VAL A 360 6.96 -12.53 -10.05
N ALA A 361 7.59 -11.44 -9.66
CA ALA A 361 7.08 -10.10 -9.72
C ALA A 361 8.21 -9.10 -9.97
N VAL A 362 7.83 -7.86 -10.20
CA VAL A 362 8.76 -6.74 -10.12
C VAL A 362 8.26 -5.69 -9.15
N SER A 363 9.20 -5.08 -8.44
CA SER A 363 8.93 -4.06 -7.43
C SER A 363 9.67 -2.76 -7.76
N ALA A 364 8.98 -1.67 -7.50
CA ALA A 364 9.49 -0.31 -7.42
C ALA A 364 8.72 0.39 -6.27
N GLU A 365 8.58 -0.26 -5.12
CA GLU A 365 7.88 0.32 -3.96
C GLU A 365 8.62 1.54 -3.38
N LEU A 366 7.90 2.44 -2.71
CA LEU A 366 8.43 3.72 -2.21
C LEU A 366 9.38 3.61 -1.03
#